data_AF-A0A7W5C0L9-F1
#
_entry.id   AF-A0A7W5C0L9-F1
#
_cell.length_a   1.000
_cell.length_b   1.000
_cell.length_c   1.000
_cell.angle_alpha   90.00
_cell.angle_beta   90.00
_cell.angle_gamma   90.00
#
_symmetry.space_group_name_H-M   'P 1'
#
loop_
_entity.id
_entity.type
_entity.pdbx_description
1 polymer ?
#
loop_
_entity_poly.entity_id
_entity_poly.type
_entity_poly.pdbx_seq_one_letter_code
_entity_poly.pdbx_strand_id
1 'polypeptide(L)'
;MPRCGNDHRADGVNLNLAEAVPYTVHKYFVAEERPVVLEVDPQDFAEHIEWRAPLPDEPWERPLARIPGLPVEAVISVRPASAAELAGRR
;
A
#
# COMPACT_ATOMS: atom_id res chain seq x y z
N MET A 1 -7.98 -6.41 -8.30
CA MET A 1 -6.86 -7.12 -7.66
C MET A 1 -7.31 -7.71 -6.33
N PRO A 2 -7.01 -9.00 -6.06
CA PRO A 2 -7.42 -9.65 -4.82
C PRO A 2 -6.68 -9.09 -3.61
N ARG A 3 -7.29 -9.21 -2.43
CA ARG A 3 -6.68 -8.91 -1.12
C ARG A 3 -5.49 -9.82 -0.85
N CYS A 4 -4.42 -9.30 -0.22
CA CYS A 4 -3.32 -10.10 0.28
C CYS A 4 -3.58 -10.61 1.71
N GLY A 5 -2.67 -11.41 2.27
CA GLY A 5 -2.82 -11.93 3.65
C GLY A 5 -2.95 -10.83 4.72
N ASN A 6 -2.29 -9.68 4.55
CA ASN A 6 -2.45 -8.56 5.49
C ASN A 6 -3.81 -7.86 5.34
N ASP A 7 -4.32 -7.78 4.11
CA ASP A 7 -5.63 -7.20 3.81
C ASP A 7 -6.77 -8.06 4.35
N HIS A 8 -6.65 -9.38 4.24
CA HIS A 8 -7.60 -10.31 4.85
C HIS A 8 -7.64 -10.17 6.37
N ARG A 9 -6.47 -10.04 7.02
CA ARG A 9 -6.38 -9.82 8.48
C ARG A 9 -6.98 -8.47 8.91
N ALA A 10 -6.85 -7.44 8.08
CA ALA A 10 -7.37 -6.10 8.37
C ALA A 10 -8.84 -5.91 7.96
N ASP A 11 -9.41 -6.87 7.22
CA ASP A 11 -10.71 -6.75 6.53
C ASP A 11 -10.82 -5.51 5.63
N GLY A 12 -9.84 -5.33 4.75
CA GLY A 12 -9.78 -4.23 3.80
C GLY A 12 -8.45 -4.18 3.07
N VAL A 13 -8.36 -3.38 2.00
CA VAL A 13 -7.11 -3.19 1.26
C VAL A 13 -6.26 -2.14 1.97
N ASN A 14 -5.07 -2.51 2.44
CA ASN A 14 -4.13 -1.55 3.02
C ASN A 14 -3.54 -0.68 1.90
N LEU A 15 -3.75 0.62 2.02
CA LEU A 15 -3.16 1.62 1.14
C LEU A 15 -2.03 2.33 1.88
N ASN A 16 -1.15 2.99 1.13
CA ASN A 16 -0.04 3.74 1.68
C ASN A 16 -0.04 5.14 1.08
N LEU A 17 0.19 6.16 1.92
CA LEU A 17 0.60 7.47 1.42
C LEU A 17 1.96 7.36 0.73
N ALA A 18 2.25 8.27 -0.19
CA ALA A 18 3.50 8.26 -0.96
C ALA A 18 4.75 8.24 -0.05
N GLU A 19 4.73 8.99 1.05
CA GLU A 19 5.80 9.04 2.05
C GLU A 19 6.01 7.73 2.82
N ALA A 20 4.98 6.88 2.90
CA ALA A 20 5.01 5.58 3.55
C ALA A 20 5.55 4.46 2.64
N VAL A 21 5.53 4.66 1.32
CA VAL A 21 5.90 3.62 0.34
C VAL A 21 7.31 3.06 0.59
N PRO A 22 8.36 3.87 0.80
CA PRO A 22 9.70 3.32 1.02
C PRO A 22 9.78 2.44 2.28
N TYR A 23 9.09 2.82 3.35
CA TYR A 23 9.02 2.02 4.57
C TYR A 23 8.29 0.70 4.35
N THR A 24 7.11 0.74 3.72
CA THR A 24 6.29 -0.46 3.48
C THR A 24 6.98 -1.43 2.53
N VAL A 25 7.59 -0.94 1.44
CA VAL A 25 8.36 -1.79 0.53
C VAL A 25 9.48 -2.50 1.27
N HIS A 26 10.26 -1.75 2.06
CA HIS A 26 11.37 -2.31 2.83
C HIS A 26 10.93 -3.34 3.88
N LYS A 27 9.81 -3.07 4.57
CA LYS A 27 9.34 -3.91 5.69
C LYS A 27 8.75 -5.25 5.24
N TYR A 28 8.11 -5.29 4.06
CA TYR A 28 7.27 -6.41 3.68
C TYR A 28 7.70 -7.15 2.42
N PHE A 29 8.68 -6.65 1.67
CA PHE A 29 9.05 -7.24 0.39
C PHE A 29 10.56 -7.41 0.23
N VAL A 30 10.94 -8.42 -0.56
CA VAL A 30 12.34 -8.65 -0.97
C VAL A 30 12.50 -8.57 -2.48
N ALA A 31 13.73 -8.34 -2.95
CA ALA A 31 14.00 -8.09 -4.36
C ALA A 31 13.61 -9.26 -5.27
N GLU A 32 13.75 -10.50 -4.78
CA GLU A 32 13.45 -11.73 -5.51
C GLU A 32 11.96 -11.86 -5.86
N GLU A 33 11.09 -11.23 -5.07
CA GLU A 33 9.63 -11.20 -5.30
C GLU A 33 9.23 -10.28 -6.45
N ARG A 34 10.16 -9.43 -6.94
CA ARG A 34 9.92 -8.43 -8.00
C ARG A 34 8.67 -7.57 -7.71
N PRO A 35 8.60 -6.93 -6.53
CA PRO A 35 7.41 -6.19 -6.13
C PRO A 35 7.19 -4.97 -7.02
N VAL A 36 5.91 -4.61 -7.18
CA VAL A 36 5.46 -3.42 -7.90
C VAL A 36 4.75 -2.47 -6.95
N VAL A 37 4.90 -1.18 -7.20
CA VAL A 37 4.13 -0.12 -6.56
C VAL A 37 3.01 0.27 -7.52
N LEU A 38 1.79 0.26 -7.00
CA LEU A 38 0.60 0.70 -7.71
C LEU A 38 0.20 2.06 -7.20
N GLU A 39 0.09 3.02 -8.10
CA GLU A 39 -0.56 4.30 -7.82
C GLU A 39 -2.03 4.18 -8.20
N VAL A 40 -2.91 4.66 -7.31
CA VAL A 40 -4.36 4.47 -7.46
C VAL A 40 -5.10 5.79 -7.35
N ASP A 41 -6.16 5.95 -8.15
CA ASP A 41 -7.19 6.96 -7.99
C ASP A 41 -8.23 6.45 -6.99
N PRO A 42 -8.38 7.06 -5.81
CA PRO A 42 -9.35 6.61 -4.83
C PRO A 42 -10.77 7.11 -5.10
N GLN A 43 -11.01 7.95 -6.12
CA GLN A 43 -12.27 8.70 -6.27
C GLN A 43 -13.53 7.83 -6.16
N ASP A 44 -13.53 6.63 -6.77
CA ASP A 44 -14.68 5.73 -6.82
C ASP A 44 -14.87 4.88 -5.55
N PHE A 45 -13.96 4.99 -4.56
CA PHE A 45 -14.07 4.28 -3.28
C PHE A 45 -13.62 5.12 -2.08
N ALA A 46 -13.51 6.44 -2.24
CA ALA A 46 -12.94 7.33 -1.24
C ALA A 46 -13.73 7.31 0.08
N GLU A 47 -15.05 7.19 -0.01
CA GLU A 47 -15.96 7.08 1.14
C GLU A 47 -15.77 5.77 1.94
N HIS A 48 -15.15 4.77 1.34
CA HIS A 48 -14.84 3.49 1.98
C HIS A 48 -13.45 3.47 2.61
N ILE A 49 -12.68 4.57 2.52
CA ILE A 49 -11.35 4.66 3.12
C ILE A 49 -11.47 5.06 4.59
N GLU A 50 -11.03 4.15 5.46
CA GLU A 50 -10.79 4.43 6.86
C GLU A 50 -9.38 5.01 7.04
N TRP A 51 -9.29 6.25 7.49
CA TRP A 51 -8.04 6.94 7.78
C TRP A 51 -7.60 6.64 9.21
N ARG A 52 -6.72 5.65 9.38
CA ARG A 52 -6.23 5.24 10.70
C ARG A 52 -5.08 6.15 11.15
N ALA A 53 -5.05 6.45 12.45
CA ALA A 53 -4.03 7.28 13.06
C ALA A 53 -2.59 6.72 12.88
N PRO A 54 -1.58 7.61 12.83
CA PRO A 54 -0.18 7.24 12.86
C PRO A 54 0.21 6.37 14.06
N LEU A 55 1.32 5.63 13.92
CA LEU A 55 1.97 4.88 15.00
C LEU A 55 3.38 5.44 15.26
N PRO A 56 4.02 5.13 16.39
CA PRO A 56 5.38 5.59 16.67
C PRO A 56 6.40 5.32 15.55
N ASP A 57 6.31 4.13 14.92
CA ASP A 57 7.21 3.73 13.83
C ASP A 57 6.64 3.99 12.42
N GLU A 58 5.40 4.46 12.34
CA GLU A 58 4.69 4.77 11.09
C GLU A 58 4.01 6.15 11.25
N PRO A 59 4.78 7.26 11.24
CA PRO A 59 4.33 8.61 11.61
C PRO A 59 3.44 9.31 10.55
N TRP A 60 2.77 8.53 9.71
CA TRP A 60 1.87 8.96 8.65
C TRP A 60 0.49 8.31 8.81
N GLU A 61 -0.52 8.85 8.16
CA GLU A 61 -1.85 8.21 8.14
C GLU A 61 -1.79 6.87 7.41
N ARG A 62 -2.62 5.92 7.87
CA ARG A 62 -2.60 4.52 7.41
C ARG A 62 -3.94 4.12 6.79
N PRO A 63 -4.22 4.57 5.55
CA PRO A 63 -5.51 4.35 4.90
C PRO A 63 -5.81 2.86 4.72
N LEU A 64 -7.03 2.46 5.04
CA LEU A 64 -7.56 1.12 4.86
C LEU A 64 -8.88 1.20 4.10
N ALA A 65 -8.90 0.77 2.84
CA ALA A 65 -10.13 0.77 2.05
C ALA A 65 -10.98 -0.46 2.39
N ARG A 66 -12.20 -0.24 2.89
CA ARG A 66 -13.17 -1.28 3.27
C ARG A 66 -13.89 -1.89 2.06
N ILE A 67 -13.10 -2.38 1.10
CA ILE A 67 -13.53 -2.92 -0.20
C ILE A 67 -13.01 -4.35 -0.41
N PRO A 68 -13.71 -5.23 -1.13
CA PRO A 68 -13.36 -6.65 -1.26
C PRO A 68 -12.05 -6.91 -2.02
N GLY A 69 -11.56 -5.91 -2.76
CA GLY A 69 -10.31 -5.91 -3.49
C GLY A 69 -10.12 -4.56 -4.19
N LEU A 70 -8.90 -4.26 -4.61
CA LEU A 70 -8.61 -3.02 -5.31
C LEU A 70 -9.15 -3.10 -6.75
N PRO A 71 -10.00 -2.17 -7.22
CA PRO A 71 -10.45 -2.14 -8.62
C PRO A 71 -9.26 -1.95 -9.57
N VAL A 72 -9.28 -2.58 -10.74
CA VAL A 72 -8.15 -2.46 -11.70
C VAL A 72 -8.18 -1.10 -12.39
N GLU A 73 -9.37 -0.61 -12.68
CA GLU A 73 -9.69 0.70 -13.22
C GLU A 73 -9.20 1.85 -12.33
N ALA A 74 -9.03 1.61 -11.03
CA ALA A 74 -8.48 2.59 -10.11
C ALA A 74 -6.95 2.74 -10.26
N VAL A 75 -6.25 1.80 -10.91
CA VAL A 75 -4.78 1.87 -11.02
C VAL A 75 -4.39 2.87 -12.11
N ILE A 76 -3.77 3.98 -11.70
CA ILE A 76 -3.29 5.04 -12.61
C ILE A 76 -1.92 4.67 -13.17
N SER A 77 -1.04 4.10 -12.35
CA SER A 77 0.32 3.76 -12.76
C SER A 77 0.85 2.52 -12.04
N VAL A 78 1.77 1.82 -12.72
CA VAL A 78 2.48 0.64 -12.18
C VAL A 78 3.96 0.83 -12.42
N ARG A 79 4.75 0.69 -11.37
CA ARG A 79 6.22 0.70 -11.47
C ARG A 79 6.83 -0.42 -10.65
N PRO A 80 7.98 -0.97 -11.05
CA PRO A 80 8.78 -1.80 -10.15
C PRO A 80 9.17 -1.01 -8.89
N ALA A 81 9.26 -1.68 -7.75
CA ALA A 81 9.95 -1.13 -6.60
C ALA A 81 11.43 -0.89 -6.96
N SER A 82 11.96 0.27 -6.57
CA SER A 82 13.35 0.61 -6.81
C SER A 82 14.28 -0.19 -5.90
N ALA A 83 15.53 -0.37 -6.34
CA ALA A 83 16.56 -1.01 -5.51
C ALA A 83 16.79 -0.24 -4.19
N ALA A 84 16.60 1.08 -4.17
CA ALA A 84 16.73 1.90 -2.97
C ALA A 84 15.60 1.63 -1.95
N GLU A 85 14.36 1.47 -2.42
CA GLU A 85 13.22 1.10 -1.57
C GLU A 85 13.39 -0.32 -0.98
N LEU A 86 13.97 -1.24 -1.76
CA LEU A 86 14.22 -2.62 -1.33
C LEU A 86 15.44 -2.76 -0.41
N ALA A 87 16.47 -1.94 -0.59
CA ALA A 87 17.71 -2.05 0.18
C ALA A 87 17.59 -1.57 1.63
N GLY A 88 16.61 -0.70 1.94
CA GLY A 88 16.51 -0.01 3.23
C GLY A 88 17.68 0.94 3.48
N ARG A 89 17.46 2.03 4.23
CA ARG A 89 18.60 2.81 4.76
C ARG A 89 19.32 1.95 5.80
N ARG A 90 20.57 1.59 5.53
CA ARG A 90 21.50 1.06 6.54
C ARG A 90 21.71 2.07 7.66
#